data_AF-A0A1S3LNI0-F1
#
_entry.id   AF-A0A1S3LNI0-F1
#
_cell.length_a   1.000
_cell.length_b   1.000
_cell.length_c   1.000
_cell.angle_alpha   90.00
_cell.angle_beta   90.00
_cell.angle_gamma   90.00
#
_symmetry.space_group_name_H-M   'P 1'
#
loop_
_entity.id
_entity.type
_entity.pdbx_description
1 polymer ?
#
loop_
_entity_poly.entity_id
_entity_poly.type
_entity_poly.pdbx_seq_one_letter_code
_entity_poly.pdbx_strand_id
1 'polypeptide(L)'
;MKTRLRWRRPLSIFSSKLRERKYKSARRRSVNSRQRSKDTQNCVLCSQREQLKEEQLGHIKVLRKQAKEQESKLEQREVVNKEQVEQALQQNLELVRSQEKELAELRAEVSRLEEEVLVLHAERHIRQEYKMTGSQEHQQQIQHLEAELAQMQKGFQEMADNIQRSLDVTFNEIDKKTVHLIDEKKQLATEMAIKHLDKHSRQEIKENEWLKRELAIYTREVSITALAVQQLEEENLEHMSQLFERRLEDLQISRNVFLTQAAGLGPSDSTVQETVMKSNALKSEKKLSHAPNTTDGVSSSPVPPLHPATEAWRAQKQAKELERDETSGRCSEAAYRPTEDPLQDLSVLLYGSQTYLQQGDMHLGPLEMKLLTVVGQALPLHPVPSETPGSEGSSSAPEDWPLTARIIHKRFK
;
A
#
# COMPACT_ATOMS: atom_id res chain seq x y z
N MET A 1 132.06 98.45 126.83
CA MET A 1 130.72 99.09 126.88
C MET A 1 129.94 98.76 125.61
N LYS A 2 128.63 98.49 125.73
CA LYS A 2 127.74 97.81 124.77
C LYS A 2 126.83 98.79 124.02
N THR A 3 126.44 98.51 122.76
CA THR A 3 125.03 98.34 122.28
C THR A 3 124.83 98.46 120.74
N ARG A 4 123.80 97.72 120.26
CA ARG A 4 122.87 97.92 119.09
C ARG A 4 123.13 97.33 117.69
N LEU A 5 122.63 96.08 117.52
CA LEU A 5 121.62 95.56 116.56
C LEU A 5 121.29 96.28 115.23
N ARG A 6 121.36 95.54 114.11
CA ARG A 6 120.36 95.60 113.00
C ARG A 6 120.35 94.32 112.13
N TRP A 7 119.16 93.90 111.73
CA TRP A 7 118.82 92.64 111.04
C TRP A 7 118.84 92.73 109.49
N ARG A 8 119.19 91.65 108.79
CA ARG A 8 118.79 91.37 107.39
C ARG A 8 118.44 89.87 107.21
N ARG A 9 117.29 89.60 106.58
CA ARG A 9 116.72 88.27 106.25
C ARG A 9 117.22 87.75 104.88
N PRO A 10 117.22 86.43 104.62
CA PRO A 10 117.57 85.86 103.29
C PRO A 10 116.34 85.56 102.40
N LEU A 11 116.46 85.84 101.10
CA LEU A 11 115.50 85.55 100.02
C LEU A 11 115.74 84.17 99.37
N SER A 12 115.05 83.10 99.81
CA SER A 12 115.04 81.83 99.03
C SER A 12 113.67 81.14 98.87
N ILE A 13 112.55 81.77 99.30
CA ILE A 13 111.24 81.10 99.34
C ILE A 13 110.26 81.58 98.23
N PHE A 14 110.61 82.60 97.43
CA PHE A 14 109.66 83.21 96.49
C PHE A 14 109.59 82.55 95.08
N SER A 15 110.67 81.92 94.61
CA SER A 15 110.73 81.37 93.24
C SER A 15 110.04 80.00 93.07
N SER A 16 109.84 79.25 94.15
CA SER A 16 109.11 77.97 94.14
C SER A 16 107.59 78.18 94.21
N LYS A 17 107.13 79.20 94.93
CA LYS A 17 105.69 79.54 95.05
C LYS A 17 105.06 80.05 93.75
N LEU A 18 105.82 80.71 92.86
CA LEU A 18 105.28 81.21 91.60
C LEU A 18 105.10 80.10 90.54
N ARG A 19 106.02 79.12 90.50
CA ARG A 19 105.88 77.91 89.66
C ARG A 19 104.73 77.03 90.13
N GLU A 20 104.56 76.88 91.43
CA GLU A 20 103.45 76.12 92.00
C GLU A 20 102.08 76.79 91.78
N ARG A 21 102.01 78.14 91.78
CA ARG A 21 100.79 78.88 91.42
C ARG A 21 100.45 78.77 89.93
N LYS A 22 101.43 78.78 89.02
CA LYS A 22 101.18 78.52 87.58
C LYS A 22 100.73 77.08 87.35
N TYR A 23 101.33 76.10 88.02
CA TYR A 23 100.91 74.70 87.93
C TYR A 23 99.52 74.46 88.54
N LYS A 24 99.21 75.08 89.69
CA LYS A 24 97.87 75.05 90.30
C LYS A 24 96.81 75.80 89.47
N SER A 25 97.17 76.89 88.79
CA SER A 25 96.27 77.63 87.88
C SER A 25 96.02 76.89 86.57
N ALA A 26 97.05 76.27 85.98
CA ALA A 26 96.92 75.40 84.81
C ALA A 26 96.12 74.14 85.14
N ARG A 27 96.34 73.53 86.32
CA ARG A 27 95.55 72.39 86.80
C ARG A 27 94.12 72.77 87.10
N ARG A 28 93.83 73.94 87.71
CA ARG A 28 92.47 74.45 87.88
C ARG A 28 91.78 74.75 86.56
N ARG A 29 92.48 75.31 85.57
CA ARG A 29 91.93 75.53 84.23
C ARG A 29 91.67 74.23 83.49
N SER A 30 92.55 73.24 83.60
CA SER A 30 92.37 71.89 83.05
C SER A 30 91.22 71.13 83.74
N VAL A 31 91.07 71.28 85.05
CA VAL A 31 89.94 70.70 85.80
C VAL A 31 88.64 71.42 85.47
N ASN A 32 88.63 72.75 85.37
CA ASN A 32 87.44 73.50 84.98
C ASN A 32 87.05 73.28 83.51
N SER A 33 88.01 73.10 82.59
CA SER A 33 87.68 72.76 81.20
C SER A 33 87.13 71.35 81.09
N ARG A 34 87.66 70.40 81.87
CA ARG A 34 87.09 69.04 82.01
C ARG A 34 85.72 69.05 82.66
N GLN A 35 85.50 69.88 83.68
CA GLN A 35 84.21 69.99 84.36
C GLN A 35 83.16 70.61 83.44
N ARG A 36 83.48 71.72 82.77
CA ARG A 36 82.58 72.31 81.77
C ARG A 36 82.30 71.36 80.62
N SER A 37 83.29 70.59 80.16
CA SER A 37 83.10 69.56 79.15
C SER A 37 82.16 68.44 79.63
N LYS A 38 82.29 67.99 80.89
CA LYS A 38 81.37 67.03 81.52
C LYS A 38 79.96 67.60 81.70
N ASP A 39 79.84 68.86 82.11
CA ASP A 39 78.55 69.52 82.32
C ASP A 39 77.84 69.73 80.98
N THR A 40 78.55 70.14 79.92
CA THR A 40 77.98 70.21 78.57
C THR A 40 77.58 68.83 78.06
N GLN A 41 78.38 67.79 78.34
CA GLN A 41 78.07 66.43 77.93
C GLN A 41 76.86 65.88 78.70
N ASN A 42 76.74 66.17 80.00
CA ASN A 42 75.56 65.85 80.80
C ASN A 42 74.32 66.63 80.33
N CYS A 43 74.42 67.91 79.98
CA CYS A 43 73.30 68.66 79.41
C CYS A 43 72.83 68.07 78.08
N VAL A 44 73.75 67.66 77.20
CA VAL A 44 73.43 66.99 75.94
C VAL A 44 72.78 65.63 76.20
N LEU A 45 73.31 64.83 77.13
CA LEU A 45 72.72 63.53 77.50
C LEU A 45 71.33 63.68 78.13
N CYS A 46 71.11 64.69 78.97
CA CYS A 46 69.80 65.00 79.53
C CYS A 46 68.80 65.39 78.44
N SER A 47 69.20 66.25 77.50
CA SER A 47 68.37 66.68 76.38
C SER A 47 68.03 65.50 75.43
N GLN A 48 69.01 64.64 75.13
CA GLN A 48 68.80 63.42 74.35
C GLN A 48 67.87 62.44 75.06
N ARG A 49 67.99 62.29 76.39
CA ARG A 49 67.11 61.44 77.19
C ARG A 49 65.66 61.95 77.17
N GLU A 50 65.46 63.27 77.17
CA GLU A 50 64.14 63.88 77.08
C GLU A 50 63.52 63.70 75.69
N GLN A 51 64.29 63.95 74.63
CA GLN A 51 63.86 63.67 73.24
C GLN A 51 63.48 62.21 73.05
N LEU A 52 64.29 61.27 73.55
CA LEU A 52 64.01 59.84 73.43
C LEU A 52 62.73 59.44 74.20
N LYS A 53 62.47 60.06 75.35
CA LYS A 53 61.22 59.86 76.09
C LYS A 53 60.02 60.42 75.35
N GLU A 54 60.16 61.57 74.70
CA GLU A 54 59.10 62.19 73.91
C GLU A 54 58.79 61.38 72.65
N GLU A 55 59.82 60.87 71.95
CA GLU A 55 59.68 59.93 70.84
C GLU A 55 58.99 58.63 71.30
N GLN A 56 59.45 58.03 72.40
CA GLN A 56 58.81 56.85 72.99
C GLN A 56 57.35 57.12 73.36
N LEU A 57 57.05 58.26 73.97
CA LEU A 57 55.68 58.66 74.30
C LEU A 57 54.84 58.89 73.04
N GLY A 58 55.43 59.45 71.98
CA GLY A 58 54.84 59.61 70.66
C GLY A 58 54.48 58.26 70.03
N HIS A 59 55.41 57.31 70.01
CA HIS A 59 55.19 55.95 69.52
C HIS A 59 54.10 55.23 70.32
N ILE A 60 54.12 55.34 71.65
CA ILE A 60 53.09 54.76 72.52
C ILE A 60 51.71 55.37 72.21
N LYS A 61 51.63 56.69 71.99
CA LYS A 61 50.36 57.35 71.63
C LYS A 61 49.85 56.89 70.27
N VAL A 62 50.72 56.77 69.26
CA VAL A 62 50.34 56.28 67.93
C VAL A 62 49.86 54.83 68.00
N LEU A 63 50.59 53.95 68.68
CA LEU A 63 50.19 52.55 68.87
C LEU A 63 48.84 52.44 69.60
N ARG A 64 48.61 53.25 70.63
CA ARG A 64 47.32 53.31 71.33
C ARG A 64 46.19 53.76 70.41
N LYS A 65 46.43 54.76 69.55
CA LYS A 65 45.43 55.23 68.59
C LYS A 65 45.12 54.16 67.54
N GLN A 66 46.13 53.49 67.00
CA GLN A 66 45.96 52.40 66.04
C GLN A 66 45.22 51.21 66.66
N ALA A 67 45.55 50.84 67.90
CA ALA A 67 44.86 49.77 68.62
C ALA A 67 43.37 50.12 68.82
N LYS A 68 43.06 51.35 69.24
CA LYS A 68 41.69 51.82 69.43
C LYS A 68 40.90 51.91 68.11
N GLU A 69 41.57 52.24 67.02
CA GLU A 69 40.96 52.27 65.69
C GLU A 69 40.66 50.85 65.17
N GLN A 70 41.53 49.87 65.42
CA GLN A 70 41.27 48.46 65.13
C GLN A 70 40.13 47.93 66.01
N GLU A 71 40.10 48.28 67.30
CA GLU A 71 39.01 47.95 68.22
C GLU A 71 37.68 48.53 67.73
N SER A 72 37.64 49.81 67.37
CA SER A 72 36.43 50.43 66.81
C SER A 72 36.01 49.81 65.47
N LYS A 73 36.97 49.40 64.61
CA LYS A 73 36.67 48.68 63.35
C LYS A 73 36.14 47.27 63.59
N LEU A 74 36.55 46.62 64.67
CA LEU A 74 36.04 45.31 65.08
C LEU A 74 34.66 45.43 65.74
N GLU A 75 34.42 46.49 66.52
CA GLU A 75 33.09 46.80 67.09
C GLU A 75 32.07 47.20 66.02
N GLN A 76 32.49 47.93 64.98
CA GLN A 76 31.64 48.31 63.84
C GLN A 76 31.43 47.19 62.83
N ARG A 77 32.31 46.18 62.80
CA ARG A 77 32.02 44.95 62.05
C ARG A 77 30.85 44.28 62.74
N GLU A 78 29.68 44.43 62.12
CA GLU A 78 28.46 43.72 62.45
C GLU A 78 28.85 42.26 62.72
N VAL A 79 28.77 41.85 63.98
CA VAL A 79 29.03 40.47 64.39
C VAL A 79 27.86 39.70 63.80
N VAL A 80 28.04 39.21 62.58
CA VAL A 80 27.10 38.28 61.96
C VAL A 80 26.90 37.19 62.99
N ASN A 81 25.69 37.11 63.52
CA ASN A 81 25.42 36.22 64.62
C ASN A 81 25.76 34.80 64.12
N LYS A 82 26.43 34.00 64.96
CA LYS A 82 26.74 32.61 64.61
C LYS A 82 25.48 31.89 64.12
N GLU A 83 24.33 32.21 64.71
CA GLU A 83 23.01 31.70 64.32
C GLU A 83 22.58 32.12 62.90
N GLN A 84 22.90 33.34 62.44
CA GLN A 84 22.59 33.76 61.06
C GLN A 84 23.45 33.03 60.03
N VAL A 85 24.72 32.80 60.33
CA VAL A 85 25.63 32.02 59.48
C VAL A 85 25.19 30.55 59.45
N GLU A 86 24.84 29.99 60.61
CA GLU A 86 24.33 28.62 60.73
C GLU A 86 23.01 28.45 59.98
N GLN A 87 22.08 29.40 60.07
CA GLN A 87 20.82 29.39 59.31
C GLN A 87 21.07 29.48 57.80
N ALA A 88 21.93 30.38 57.34
CA ALA A 88 22.27 30.50 55.92
C ALA A 88 22.96 29.23 55.39
N LEU A 89 23.84 28.62 56.19
CA LEU A 89 24.49 27.35 55.85
C LEU A 89 23.45 26.23 55.76
N GLN A 90 22.52 26.14 56.72
CA GLN A 90 21.45 25.14 56.73
C GLN A 90 20.54 25.28 55.50
N GLN A 91 20.11 26.50 55.17
CA GLN A 91 19.30 26.78 53.98
C GLN A 91 20.04 26.41 52.69
N ASN A 92 21.33 26.72 52.60
CA ASN A 92 22.14 26.39 51.43
C ASN A 92 22.34 24.87 51.30
N LEU A 93 22.54 24.15 52.42
CA LEU A 93 22.58 22.69 52.44
C LEU A 93 21.26 22.06 52.00
N GLU A 94 20.12 22.60 52.46
CA GLU A 94 18.79 22.14 52.03
C GLU A 94 18.54 22.41 50.55
N LEU A 95 18.92 23.59 50.06
CA LEU A 95 18.86 23.94 48.64
C LEU A 95 19.70 22.98 47.79
N VAL A 96 20.97 22.76 48.15
CA VAL A 96 21.86 21.83 47.44
C VAL A 96 21.26 20.44 47.43
N ARG A 97 20.75 19.94 48.57
CA ARG A 97 20.07 18.63 48.62
C ARG A 97 18.84 18.56 47.73
N SER A 98 18.05 19.63 47.63
CA SER A 98 16.88 19.68 46.76
C SER A 98 17.28 19.63 45.27
N GLN A 99 18.32 20.38 44.89
CA GLN A 99 18.86 20.39 43.54
C GLN A 99 19.51 19.05 43.17
N GLU A 100 20.23 18.42 44.11
CA GLU A 100 20.81 17.09 43.90
C GLU A 100 19.72 16.03 43.66
N LYS A 101 18.59 16.11 44.36
CA LYS A 101 17.44 15.24 44.13
C LYS A 101 16.82 15.47 42.76
N GLU A 102 16.56 16.72 42.39
CA GLU A 102 16.02 17.07 41.07
C GLU A 102 16.95 16.61 39.93
N LEU A 103 18.27 16.80 40.09
CA LEU A 103 19.26 16.29 39.13
C LEU A 103 19.27 14.77 39.06
N ALA A 104 19.08 14.06 40.18
CA ALA A 104 19.00 12.61 40.20
C ALA A 104 17.73 12.10 39.49
N GLU A 105 16.58 12.76 39.71
CA GLU A 105 15.31 12.46 39.04
C GLU A 105 15.40 12.70 37.54
N LEU A 106 15.96 13.84 37.11
CA LEU A 106 16.19 14.13 35.69
C LEU A 106 17.12 13.12 35.04
N ARG A 107 18.20 12.70 35.72
CA ARG A 107 19.10 11.65 35.22
C ARG A 107 18.38 10.32 35.06
N ALA A 108 17.54 9.95 36.03
CA ALA A 108 16.75 8.72 35.94
C ALA A 108 15.76 8.77 34.76
N GLU A 109 15.10 9.90 34.54
CA GLU A 109 14.17 10.08 33.41
C GLU A 109 14.89 10.07 32.06
N VAL A 110 16.06 10.70 31.95
CA VAL A 110 16.91 10.62 30.75
C VAL A 110 17.29 9.17 30.46
N SER A 111 17.75 8.41 31.46
CA SER A 111 18.09 7.00 31.26
C SER A 111 16.87 6.15 30.87
N ARG A 112 15.69 6.41 31.44
CA ARG A 112 14.44 5.73 31.07
C ARG A 112 14.08 6.01 29.59
N LEU A 113 14.17 7.27 29.17
CA LEU A 113 13.89 7.67 27.80
C LEU A 113 14.92 7.11 26.81
N GLU A 114 16.20 7.05 27.18
CA GLU A 114 17.25 6.44 26.38
C GLU A 114 16.95 4.94 26.13
N GLU A 115 16.52 4.21 27.16
CA GLU A 115 16.11 2.81 27.03
C GLU A 115 14.87 2.66 26.13
N GLU A 116 13.86 3.50 26.30
CA GLU A 116 12.66 3.52 25.45
C GLU A 116 13.01 3.79 23.97
N VAL A 117 13.91 4.73 23.71
CA VAL A 117 14.39 5.04 22.36
C VAL A 117 15.12 3.85 21.74
N LEU A 118 15.93 3.12 22.50
CA LEU A 118 16.62 1.91 22.01
C LEU A 118 15.63 0.82 21.63
N VAL A 119 14.58 0.58 22.43
CA VAL A 119 13.52 -0.38 22.11
C VAL A 119 12.80 0.01 20.83
N LEU A 120 12.36 1.28 20.72
CA LEU A 120 11.69 1.78 19.52
C LEU A 120 12.59 1.70 18.29
N HIS A 121 13.90 1.87 18.45
CA HIS A 121 14.86 1.73 17.36
C HIS A 121 14.98 0.27 16.90
N ALA A 122 15.02 -0.69 17.83
CA ALA A 122 15.02 -2.12 17.53
C ALA A 122 13.73 -2.55 16.81
N GLU A 123 12.56 -2.11 17.27
CA GLU A 123 11.30 -2.37 16.59
C GLU A 123 11.27 -1.79 15.17
N ARG A 124 11.76 -0.56 15.00
CA ARG A 124 11.87 0.07 13.68
C ARG A 124 12.75 -0.78 12.75
N HIS A 125 13.87 -1.29 13.25
CA HIS A 125 14.77 -2.13 12.48
C HIS A 125 14.06 -3.40 12.00
N ILE A 126 13.37 -4.12 12.90
CA ILE A 126 12.60 -5.32 12.55
C ILE A 126 11.55 -5.02 11.47
N ARG A 127 10.81 -3.91 11.63
CA ARG A 127 9.81 -3.51 10.63
C ARG A 127 10.45 -3.15 9.28
N GLN A 128 11.64 -2.55 9.29
CA GLN A 128 12.39 -2.23 8.07
C GLN A 128 12.90 -3.50 7.39
N GLU A 129 13.49 -4.43 8.14
CA GLU A 129 13.91 -5.74 7.61
C GLU A 129 12.74 -6.46 6.96
N TYR A 130 11.61 -6.55 7.65
CA TYR A 130 10.41 -7.14 7.07
C TYR A 130 9.96 -6.42 5.80
N LYS A 131 9.95 -5.08 5.78
CA LYS A 131 9.58 -4.33 4.57
C LYS A 131 10.52 -4.61 3.39
N MET A 132 11.82 -4.78 3.65
CA MET A 132 12.82 -4.95 2.60
C MET A 132 12.86 -6.37 2.05
N THR A 133 12.80 -7.39 2.91
CA THR A 133 12.96 -8.80 2.51
C THR A 133 11.68 -9.60 2.72
N GLY A 134 11.16 -9.66 3.95
CA GLY A 134 10.00 -10.50 4.29
C GLY A 134 8.75 -10.19 3.48
N SER A 135 8.49 -8.91 3.18
CA SER A 135 7.37 -8.47 2.35
C SER A 135 7.50 -8.96 0.91
N GLN A 136 8.71 -9.03 0.38
CA GLN A 136 8.94 -9.52 -0.98
C GLN A 136 8.78 -11.03 -1.06
N GLU A 137 9.30 -11.76 -0.07
CA GLU A 137 9.16 -13.21 0.04
C GLU A 137 7.69 -13.61 0.17
N HIS A 138 6.94 -12.95 1.07
CA HIS A 138 5.50 -13.17 1.20
C HIS A 138 4.73 -12.79 -0.05
N GLN A 139 5.10 -11.69 -0.72
CA GLN A 139 4.46 -11.30 -1.99
C GLN A 139 4.68 -12.36 -3.08
N GLN A 140 5.88 -12.92 -3.18
CA GLN A 140 6.18 -14.00 -4.13
C GLN A 140 5.40 -15.28 -3.80
N GLN A 141 5.32 -15.64 -2.52
CA GLN A 141 4.55 -16.80 -2.08
C GLN A 141 3.06 -16.64 -2.38
N ILE A 142 2.50 -15.45 -2.14
CA ILE A 142 1.11 -15.13 -2.45
C ILE A 142 0.88 -15.24 -3.97
N GLN A 143 1.73 -14.63 -4.79
CA GLN A 143 1.61 -14.69 -6.25
C GLN A 143 1.71 -16.13 -6.77
N HIS A 144 2.59 -16.94 -6.19
CA HIS A 144 2.72 -18.34 -6.55
C HIS A 144 1.43 -19.11 -6.25
N LEU A 145 0.87 -18.96 -5.04
CA LEU A 145 -0.38 -19.62 -4.65
C LEU A 145 -1.58 -19.13 -5.49
N GLU A 146 -1.65 -17.84 -5.81
CA GLU A 146 -2.67 -17.28 -6.70
C GLU A 146 -2.58 -17.90 -8.11
N ALA A 147 -1.36 -18.08 -8.62
CA ALA A 147 -1.14 -18.72 -9.92
C ALA A 147 -1.54 -20.21 -9.90
N GLU A 148 -1.23 -20.94 -8.82
CA GLU A 148 -1.65 -22.34 -8.66
C GLU A 148 -3.17 -22.47 -8.58
N LEU A 149 -3.84 -21.59 -7.84
CA LEU A 149 -5.30 -21.54 -7.77
C LEU A 149 -5.92 -21.26 -9.14
N ALA A 150 -5.38 -20.28 -9.89
CA ALA A 150 -5.86 -19.96 -11.23
C ALA A 150 -5.66 -21.13 -12.20
N GLN A 151 -4.52 -21.84 -12.12
CA GLN A 151 -4.26 -23.02 -12.93
C GLN A 151 -5.23 -24.17 -12.58
N MET A 152 -5.49 -24.40 -11.31
CA MET A 152 -6.43 -25.42 -10.86
C MET A 152 -7.86 -25.11 -11.34
N GLN A 153 -8.30 -23.85 -11.20
CA GLN A 153 -9.60 -23.41 -11.68
C GLN A 153 -9.73 -23.58 -13.20
N LYS A 154 -8.69 -23.25 -13.96
CA LYS A 154 -8.66 -23.50 -15.41
C LYS A 154 -8.76 -24.99 -15.73
N GLY A 155 -8.05 -25.85 -15.01
CA GLY A 155 -8.13 -27.30 -15.18
C GLY A 155 -9.53 -27.85 -14.91
N PHE A 156 -10.21 -27.34 -13.87
CA PHE A 156 -11.61 -27.70 -13.61
C PHE A 156 -12.55 -27.22 -14.71
N GLN A 157 -12.36 -26.01 -15.24
CA GLN A 157 -13.17 -25.52 -16.36
C GLN A 157 -12.96 -26.38 -17.62
N GLU A 158 -11.70 -26.69 -17.97
CA GLU A 158 -11.39 -27.55 -19.12
C GLU A 158 -12.00 -28.95 -18.97
N MET A 159 -12.01 -29.51 -17.76
CA MET A 159 -12.66 -30.79 -17.45
C MET A 159 -14.18 -30.70 -17.58
N ALA A 160 -14.79 -29.65 -17.03
CA ALA A 160 -16.23 -29.42 -17.14
C ALA A 160 -16.66 -29.28 -18.60
N ASP A 161 -15.94 -28.47 -19.39
CA ASP A 161 -16.19 -28.30 -20.81
C ASP A 161 -16.03 -29.63 -21.57
N ASN A 162 -15.07 -30.47 -21.17
CA ASN A 162 -14.88 -31.77 -21.79
C ASN A 162 -16.02 -32.74 -21.50
N ILE A 163 -16.48 -32.78 -20.26
CA ILE A 163 -17.63 -33.59 -19.86
C ILE A 163 -18.89 -33.11 -20.60
N GLN A 164 -19.11 -31.80 -20.66
CA GLN A 164 -20.23 -31.21 -21.39
C GLN A 164 -20.20 -31.57 -22.87
N ARG A 165 -19.06 -31.38 -23.53
CA ARG A 165 -18.88 -31.77 -24.95
C ARG A 165 -19.12 -33.26 -25.17
N SER A 166 -18.62 -34.12 -24.29
CA SER A 166 -18.85 -35.57 -24.38
C SER A 166 -20.33 -35.90 -24.24
N LEU A 167 -21.03 -35.25 -23.30
CA LEU A 167 -22.46 -35.43 -23.10
C LEU A 167 -23.24 -34.99 -24.34
N ASP A 168 -22.96 -33.81 -24.89
CA ASP A 168 -23.61 -33.29 -26.08
C ASP A 168 -23.41 -34.22 -27.28
N VAL A 169 -22.21 -34.77 -27.47
CA VAL A 169 -21.95 -35.76 -28.53
C VAL A 169 -22.81 -37.00 -28.34
N THR A 170 -22.83 -37.57 -27.13
CA THR A 170 -23.65 -38.77 -26.86
C THR A 170 -25.15 -38.50 -27.02
N PHE A 171 -25.63 -37.32 -26.61
CA PHE A 171 -27.02 -36.91 -26.77
C PHE A 171 -27.38 -36.79 -28.26
N ASN A 172 -26.55 -36.12 -29.04
CA ASN A 172 -26.72 -36.00 -30.49
C ASN A 172 -26.70 -37.37 -31.20
N GLU A 173 -25.88 -38.32 -30.73
CA GLU A 173 -25.89 -39.68 -31.25
C GLU A 173 -27.17 -40.44 -30.91
N ILE A 174 -27.67 -40.30 -29.68
CA ILE A 174 -28.94 -40.89 -29.24
C ILE A 174 -30.09 -40.31 -30.06
N ASP A 175 -30.13 -38.98 -30.25
CA ASP A 175 -31.16 -38.32 -31.04
C ASP A 175 -31.13 -38.79 -32.49
N LYS A 176 -29.95 -38.84 -33.13
CA LYS A 176 -29.80 -39.38 -34.49
C LYS A 176 -30.30 -40.82 -34.61
N LYS A 177 -29.92 -41.69 -33.67
CA LYS A 177 -30.38 -43.09 -33.63
C LYS A 177 -31.89 -43.17 -33.42
N THR A 178 -32.44 -42.33 -32.55
CA THR A 178 -33.87 -42.29 -32.24
C THR A 178 -34.69 -41.83 -33.44
N VAL A 179 -34.28 -40.75 -34.10
CA VAL A 179 -34.89 -40.29 -35.36
C VAL A 179 -34.82 -41.37 -36.42
N HIS A 180 -33.66 -42.00 -36.60
CA HIS A 180 -33.50 -43.08 -37.58
C HIS A 180 -34.44 -44.26 -37.31
N LEU A 181 -34.52 -44.74 -36.06
CA LEU A 181 -35.44 -45.81 -35.67
C LEU A 181 -36.90 -45.41 -35.90
N ILE A 182 -37.28 -44.18 -35.58
CA ILE A 182 -38.64 -43.67 -35.85
C ILE A 182 -38.93 -43.70 -37.35
N ASP A 183 -37.99 -43.25 -38.19
CA ASP A 183 -38.17 -43.22 -39.64
C ASP A 183 -38.21 -44.63 -40.25
N GLU A 184 -37.39 -45.56 -39.77
CA GLU A 184 -37.46 -46.98 -40.15
C GLU A 184 -38.82 -47.59 -39.80
N LYS A 185 -39.34 -47.30 -38.59
CA LYS A 185 -40.66 -47.80 -38.17
C LYS A 185 -41.78 -47.17 -38.97
N LYS A 186 -41.70 -45.87 -39.29
CA LYS A 186 -42.65 -45.19 -40.20
C LYS A 186 -42.63 -45.85 -41.57
N GLN A 187 -41.45 -46.08 -42.16
CA GLN A 187 -41.30 -46.73 -43.46
C GLN A 187 -41.90 -48.14 -43.45
N LEU A 188 -41.56 -48.97 -42.46
CA LEU A 188 -42.14 -50.31 -42.30
C LEU A 188 -43.67 -50.28 -42.19
N ALA A 189 -44.22 -49.36 -41.38
CA ALA A 189 -45.66 -49.20 -41.23
C ALA A 189 -46.32 -48.80 -42.56
N THR A 190 -45.71 -47.86 -43.30
CA THR A 190 -46.21 -47.46 -44.63
C THR A 190 -46.14 -48.61 -45.64
N GLU A 191 -45.05 -49.37 -45.69
CA GLU A 191 -44.93 -50.53 -46.58
C GLU A 191 -45.96 -51.61 -46.28
N MET A 192 -46.17 -51.91 -44.99
CA MET A 192 -47.19 -52.86 -44.56
C MET A 192 -48.58 -52.37 -44.95
N ALA A 193 -48.90 -51.09 -44.71
CA ALA A 193 -50.16 -50.50 -45.11
C ALA A 193 -50.38 -50.60 -46.64
N ILE A 194 -49.38 -50.24 -47.44
CA ILE A 194 -49.44 -50.32 -48.91
C ILE A 194 -49.64 -51.76 -49.40
N LYS A 195 -49.03 -52.77 -48.74
CA LYS A 195 -49.23 -54.19 -49.07
C LYS A 195 -50.67 -54.66 -48.89
N HIS A 196 -51.45 -54.02 -48.01
CA HIS A 196 -52.84 -54.34 -47.74
C HIS A 196 -53.85 -53.56 -48.60
N LEU A 197 -53.40 -52.61 -49.43
CA LEU A 197 -54.26 -51.87 -50.37
C LEU A 197 -54.56 -52.67 -51.64
N ASP A 198 -55.59 -52.24 -52.37
CA ASP A 198 -55.93 -52.80 -53.68
C ASP A 198 -54.89 -52.42 -54.76
N LYS A 199 -54.93 -53.12 -55.90
CA LYS A 199 -53.94 -52.98 -56.97
C LYS A 199 -53.93 -51.57 -57.58
N HIS A 200 -55.09 -50.91 -57.68
CA HIS A 200 -55.21 -49.58 -58.27
C HIS A 200 -54.60 -48.53 -57.34
N SER A 201 -55.02 -48.52 -56.06
CA SER A 201 -54.49 -47.59 -55.06
C SER A 201 -52.96 -47.70 -54.90
N ARG A 202 -52.41 -48.92 -54.93
CA ARG A 202 -50.94 -49.12 -54.89
C ARG A 202 -50.22 -48.53 -56.11
N GLN A 203 -50.84 -48.59 -57.29
CA GLN A 203 -50.26 -48.03 -58.51
C GLN A 203 -50.27 -46.49 -58.47
N GLU A 204 -51.38 -45.89 -58.05
CA GLU A 204 -51.50 -44.44 -57.86
C GLU A 204 -50.47 -43.90 -56.86
N ILE A 205 -50.21 -44.61 -55.75
CA ILE A 205 -49.19 -44.23 -54.77
C ILE A 205 -47.79 -44.19 -55.40
N LYS A 206 -47.42 -45.21 -56.20
CA LYS A 206 -46.11 -45.24 -56.88
C LYS A 206 -45.95 -44.12 -57.89
N GLU A 207 -47.02 -43.81 -58.63
CA GLU A 207 -47.04 -42.70 -59.59
C GLU A 207 -46.90 -41.35 -58.85
N ASN A 208 -47.60 -41.18 -57.73
CA ASN A 208 -47.48 -39.99 -56.89
C ASN A 208 -46.06 -39.83 -56.30
N GLU A 209 -45.44 -40.91 -55.83
CA GLU A 209 -44.04 -40.91 -55.36
C GLU A 209 -43.05 -40.58 -56.48
N TRP A 210 -43.30 -41.05 -57.70
CA TRP A 210 -42.50 -40.67 -58.87
C TRP A 210 -42.65 -39.19 -59.20
N LEU A 211 -43.89 -38.69 -59.27
CA LEU A 211 -44.19 -37.27 -59.51
C LEU A 211 -43.57 -36.37 -58.44
N LYS A 212 -43.60 -36.76 -57.16
CA LYS A 212 -42.97 -36.00 -56.07
C LYS A 212 -41.45 -35.88 -56.24
N ARG A 213 -40.78 -36.95 -56.66
CA ARG A 213 -39.33 -36.94 -56.95
C ARG A 213 -39.03 -36.01 -58.12
N GLU A 214 -39.82 -36.10 -59.18
CA GLU A 214 -39.68 -35.27 -60.37
C GLU A 214 -39.91 -33.79 -60.05
N LEU A 215 -40.96 -33.47 -59.29
CA LEU A 215 -41.23 -32.11 -58.82
C LEU A 215 -40.10 -31.55 -57.96
N ALA A 216 -39.46 -32.37 -57.11
CA ALA A 216 -38.33 -31.93 -56.31
C ALA A 216 -37.11 -31.56 -57.17
N ILE A 217 -36.88 -32.29 -58.27
CA ILE A 217 -35.82 -31.98 -59.24
C ILE A 217 -36.13 -30.64 -59.93
N TYR A 218 -37.33 -30.48 -60.49
CA TYR A 218 -37.71 -29.22 -61.14
C TYR A 218 -37.70 -28.03 -60.18
N THR A 219 -38.12 -28.21 -58.94
CA THR A 219 -38.07 -27.15 -57.92
C THR A 219 -36.63 -26.69 -57.68
N ARG A 220 -35.69 -27.62 -57.62
CA ARG A 220 -34.26 -27.31 -57.49
C ARG A 220 -33.73 -26.57 -58.72
N GLU A 221 -34.08 -27.02 -59.92
CA GLU A 221 -33.65 -26.38 -61.17
C GLU A 221 -34.21 -24.97 -61.31
N VAL A 222 -35.48 -24.77 -60.98
CA VAL A 222 -36.11 -23.44 -60.90
C VAL A 222 -35.39 -22.55 -59.89
N SER A 223 -35.02 -23.10 -58.72
CA SER A 223 -34.29 -22.32 -57.72
C SER A 223 -32.90 -21.89 -58.21
N ILE A 224 -32.16 -22.80 -58.87
CA ILE A 224 -30.83 -22.49 -59.43
C ILE A 224 -30.93 -21.45 -60.55
N THR A 225 -31.89 -21.61 -61.46
CA THR A 225 -32.09 -20.68 -62.58
C THR A 225 -32.57 -19.31 -62.10
N ALA A 226 -33.46 -19.25 -61.10
CA ALA A 226 -33.88 -18.00 -60.48
C ALA A 226 -32.69 -17.26 -59.85
N LEU A 227 -31.79 -17.96 -59.14
CA LEU A 227 -30.57 -17.37 -58.59
C LEU A 227 -29.64 -16.83 -59.69
N ALA A 228 -29.48 -17.55 -60.80
CA ALA A 228 -28.66 -17.10 -61.91
C ALA A 228 -29.25 -15.84 -62.61
N VAL A 229 -30.57 -15.78 -62.78
CA VAL A 229 -31.25 -14.59 -63.31
C VAL A 229 -31.08 -13.42 -62.36
N GLN A 230 -31.26 -13.62 -61.05
CA GLN A 230 -31.07 -12.57 -60.05
C GLN A 230 -29.63 -12.01 -60.08
N GLN A 231 -28.62 -12.87 -60.23
CA GLN A 231 -27.23 -12.44 -60.38
C GLN A 231 -27.02 -11.62 -61.65
N LEU A 232 -27.57 -12.04 -62.78
CA LEU A 232 -27.48 -11.29 -64.04
C LEU A 232 -28.21 -9.94 -63.98
N GLU A 233 -29.34 -9.88 -63.29
CA GLU A 233 -30.05 -8.62 -63.05
C GLU A 233 -29.22 -7.66 -62.19
N GLU A 234 -28.57 -8.18 -61.15
CA GLU A 234 -27.65 -7.40 -60.29
C GLU A 234 -26.44 -6.88 -61.09
N GLU A 235 -25.77 -7.72 -61.88
CA GLU A 235 -24.65 -7.32 -62.74
C GLU A 235 -25.09 -6.29 -63.80
N ASN A 236 -26.28 -6.44 -64.38
CA ASN A 236 -26.80 -5.46 -65.34
C ASN A 236 -27.07 -4.10 -64.68
N LEU A 237 -27.63 -4.09 -63.47
CA LEU A 237 -27.84 -2.86 -62.70
C LEU A 237 -26.50 -2.21 -62.35
N GLU A 238 -25.49 -2.99 -61.99
CA GLU A 238 -24.13 -2.49 -61.74
C GLU A 238 -23.52 -1.86 -63.00
N HIS A 239 -23.56 -2.57 -64.13
CA HIS A 239 -23.08 -2.04 -65.41
C HIS A 239 -23.80 -0.76 -65.82
N MET A 240 -25.13 -0.70 -65.62
CA MET A 240 -25.90 0.51 -65.88
C MET A 240 -25.46 1.66 -64.97
N SER A 241 -25.26 1.41 -63.67
CA SER A 241 -24.73 2.40 -62.73
C SER A 241 -23.37 2.94 -63.18
N GLN A 242 -22.43 2.04 -63.54
CA GLN A 242 -21.11 2.42 -64.04
C GLN A 242 -21.19 3.26 -65.33
N LEU A 243 -22.12 2.94 -66.24
CA LEU A 243 -22.34 3.74 -67.45
C LEU A 243 -22.88 5.13 -67.11
N PHE A 244 -23.78 5.25 -66.14
CA PHE A 244 -24.27 6.56 -65.67
C PHE A 244 -23.16 7.38 -65.02
N GLU A 245 -22.31 6.76 -64.19
CA GLU A 245 -21.16 7.41 -63.58
C GLU A 245 -20.17 7.92 -64.63
N ARG A 246 -19.75 7.06 -65.57
CA ARG A 246 -18.86 7.45 -66.68
C ARG A 246 -19.45 8.58 -67.52
N ARG A 247 -20.74 8.52 -67.83
CA ARG A 247 -21.42 9.60 -68.57
C ARG A 247 -21.44 10.91 -67.79
N LEU A 248 -21.59 10.84 -66.47
CA LEU A 248 -21.53 12.01 -65.59
C LEU A 248 -20.12 12.58 -65.55
N GLU A 249 -19.09 11.74 -65.42
CA GLU A 249 -17.68 12.13 -65.50
C GLU A 249 -17.35 12.80 -66.83
N ASP A 250 -17.73 12.21 -67.97
CA ASP A 250 -17.55 12.80 -69.31
C ASP A 250 -18.24 14.17 -69.42
N LEU A 251 -19.45 14.31 -68.86
CA LEU A 251 -20.15 15.58 -68.84
C LEU A 251 -19.42 16.61 -67.96
N GLN A 252 -18.90 16.22 -66.80
CA GLN A 252 -18.10 17.09 -65.94
C GLN A 252 -16.80 17.51 -66.63
N ILE A 253 -16.11 16.58 -67.32
CA ILE A 253 -14.91 16.87 -68.12
C ILE A 253 -15.27 17.91 -69.19
N SER A 254 -16.35 17.68 -69.95
CA SER A 254 -16.77 18.63 -70.98
C SER A 254 -17.08 20.02 -70.40
N ARG A 255 -17.82 20.10 -69.29
CA ARG A 255 -18.11 21.36 -68.59
C ARG A 255 -16.84 22.06 -68.12
N ASN A 256 -15.88 21.32 -67.57
CA ASN A 256 -14.59 21.87 -67.13
C ASN A 256 -13.78 22.41 -68.32
N VAL A 257 -13.79 21.72 -69.46
CA VAL A 257 -13.18 22.22 -70.70
C VAL A 257 -13.87 23.51 -71.16
N PHE A 258 -15.21 23.55 -71.18
CA PHE A 258 -15.96 24.76 -71.55
C PHE A 258 -15.70 25.93 -70.60
N LEU A 259 -15.65 25.69 -69.29
CA LEU A 259 -15.36 26.72 -68.29
C LEU A 259 -13.91 27.22 -68.41
N THR A 260 -12.96 26.33 -68.67
CA THR A 260 -11.54 26.69 -68.86
C THR A 260 -11.37 27.58 -70.10
N GLN A 261 -12.06 27.26 -71.21
CA GLN A 261 -12.07 28.09 -72.41
C GLN A 261 -12.77 29.44 -72.19
N ALA A 262 -13.91 29.47 -71.49
CA ALA A 262 -14.66 30.69 -71.21
C ALA A 262 -13.90 31.65 -70.25
N ALA A 263 -13.05 31.12 -69.37
CA ALA A 263 -12.20 31.91 -68.49
C ALA A 263 -10.95 32.49 -69.18
N GLY A 264 -10.74 32.24 -70.48
CA GLY A 264 -9.62 32.78 -71.26
C GLY A 264 -8.26 32.10 -70.98
N LEU A 265 -8.27 30.97 -70.26
CA LEU A 265 -7.09 30.14 -70.07
C LEU A 265 -6.99 29.19 -71.28
N GLY A 266 -6.17 29.57 -72.27
CA GLY A 266 -5.86 28.71 -73.41
C GLY A 266 -5.28 27.35 -72.97
N PRO A 267 -5.27 26.34 -73.86
CA PRO A 267 -4.79 25.00 -73.54
C PRO A 267 -3.32 25.10 -73.12
N SER A 268 -3.08 24.99 -71.82
CA SER A 268 -1.73 24.78 -71.31
C SER A 268 -1.44 23.29 -71.43
N ASP A 269 -0.63 22.93 -72.41
CA ASP A 269 -0.10 21.59 -72.71
C ASP A 269 0.81 21.01 -71.60
N SER A 270 0.52 21.26 -70.31
CA SER A 270 1.48 20.93 -69.24
C SER A 270 0.89 20.32 -67.98
N THR A 271 -0.39 19.96 -67.88
CA THR A 271 -0.91 19.38 -66.62
C THR A 271 -2.09 18.41 -66.75
N VAL A 272 -2.10 17.50 -67.73
CA VAL A 272 -3.01 16.32 -67.70
C VAL A 272 -2.26 14.99 -67.91
N GLN A 273 -0.94 15.02 -68.15
CA GLN A 273 -0.12 13.79 -68.17
C GLN A 273 0.23 13.27 -66.76
N GLU A 274 -0.22 13.93 -65.67
CA GLU A 274 0.17 13.57 -64.29
C GLU A 274 -0.98 13.04 -63.40
N THR A 275 -2.23 13.07 -63.87
CA THR A 275 -3.39 12.54 -63.12
C THR A 275 -3.73 11.09 -63.48
N VAL A 276 -3.14 10.52 -64.53
CA VAL A 276 -3.30 9.10 -64.91
C VAL A 276 -2.34 8.18 -64.12
N MET A 277 -1.31 8.72 -63.44
CA MET A 277 -0.34 7.91 -62.69
C MET A 277 -0.61 7.77 -61.19
N LYS A 278 -1.60 8.47 -60.61
CA LYS A 278 -1.80 8.52 -59.15
C LYS A 278 -3.05 7.78 -58.63
N SER A 279 -3.85 7.15 -59.49
CA SER A 279 -5.03 6.36 -59.08
C SER A 279 -4.79 4.84 -58.99
N ASN A 280 -3.62 4.33 -59.38
CA ASN A 280 -3.29 2.90 -59.33
C ASN A 280 -2.41 2.49 -58.15
N ALA A 281 -2.45 3.25 -57.05
CA ALA A 281 -1.73 2.90 -55.83
C ALA A 281 -2.61 3.18 -54.59
N LEU A 282 -2.91 2.10 -53.86
CA LEU A 282 -3.68 2.01 -52.61
C LEU A 282 -5.22 1.97 -52.77
N LYS A 283 -5.76 0.73 -52.82
CA LYS A 283 -6.52 0.15 -51.69
C LYS A 283 -6.93 -1.30 -51.98
N SER A 284 -6.14 -2.20 -51.41
CA SER A 284 -6.57 -3.53 -50.99
C SER A 284 -7.34 -3.46 -49.67
N GLU A 285 -8.29 -4.38 -49.51
CA GLU A 285 -8.95 -4.83 -48.28
C GLU A 285 -10.21 -4.09 -47.76
N LYS A 286 -11.29 -4.89 -47.71
CA LYS A 286 -12.10 -5.25 -46.52
C LYS A 286 -13.56 -4.76 -46.46
N LYS A 287 -14.41 -5.78 -46.27
CA LYS A 287 -15.56 -5.86 -45.35
C LYS A 287 -16.91 -5.28 -45.78
N LEU A 288 -17.76 -6.23 -46.18
CA LEU A 288 -19.11 -6.49 -45.67
C LEU A 288 -19.48 -5.69 -44.41
N SER A 289 -20.51 -4.84 -44.53
CA SER A 289 -21.39 -4.45 -43.43
C SER A 289 -22.79 -4.18 -43.95
N HIS A 290 -23.77 -4.66 -43.18
CA HIS A 290 -25.21 -4.68 -43.42
C HIS A 290 -25.90 -3.31 -43.41
N ALA A 291 -26.91 -3.16 -44.29
CA ALA A 291 -28.30 -2.63 -44.10
C ALA A 291 -28.53 -1.29 -43.34
N PRO A 292 -29.76 -0.72 -43.25
CA PRO A 292 -31.01 -0.86 -44.00
C PRO A 292 -31.58 0.51 -44.49
N ASN A 293 -32.76 0.49 -45.13
CA ASN A 293 -33.88 1.47 -45.08
C ASN A 293 -34.41 1.83 -46.48
N THR A 294 -35.61 1.39 -46.89
CA THR A 294 -36.98 1.80 -46.47
C THR A 294 -37.52 2.95 -47.32
N THR A 295 -38.71 2.72 -47.93
CA THR A 295 -39.72 3.68 -48.47
C THR A 295 -39.34 4.51 -49.70
N ASP A 296 -40.19 4.88 -50.66
CA ASP A 296 -41.62 4.71 -50.95
C ASP A 296 -41.85 5.27 -52.37
N GLY A 297 -42.97 4.94 -53.02
CA GLY A 297 -43.49 5.68 -54.21
C GLY A 297 -43.85 4.78 -55.40
N VAL A 298 -45.03 4.15 -55.43
CA VAL A 298 -46.33 4.67 -55.95
C VAL A 298 -46.37 4.86 -57.48
N SER A 299 -47.21 4.07 -58.17
CA SER A 299 -48.14 4.46 -59.27
C SER A 299 -48.65 3.20 -60.02
N SER A 300 -49.80 2.62 -59.61
CA SER A 300 -51.12 2.61 -60.29
C SER A 300 -51.14 2.08 -61.74
N SER A 301 -51.63 0.85 -62.04
CA SER A 301 -53.04 0.36 -62.20
C SER A 301 -53.29 -0.02 -63.70
N PRO A 302 -54.26 -0.86 -64.17
CA PRO A 302 -55.26 -1.75 -63.53
C PRO A 302 -55.30 -3.22 -64.08
N VAL A 303 -56.21 -4.03 -63.50
CA VAL A 303 -56.49 -5.50 -63.58
C VAL A 303 -57.80 -5.74 -64.40
N PRO A 304 -58.57 -6.89 -64.45
CA PRO A 304 -58.43 -8.40 -64.51
C PRO A 304 -59.30 -9.01 -65.68
N PRO A 305 -59.79 -10.30 -65.76
CA PRO A 305 -59.81 -11.44 -64.80
C PRO A 305 -59.57 -12.89 -65.31
N LEU A 306 -59.22 -13.80 -64.38
CA LEU A 306 -59.94 -15.07 -64.09
C LEU A 306 -59.35 -15.74 -62.82
N HIS A 307 -60.25 -16.24 -61.96
CA HIS A 307 -60.07 -16.67 -60.56
C HIS A 307 -59.36 -18.03 -60.37
N PRO A 308 -58.50 -18.18 -59.34
CA PRO A 308 -58.64 -19.31 -58.40
C PRO A 308 -58.38 -18.88 -56.94
N ALA A 309 -59.14 -17.94 -56.39
CA ALA A 309 -59.03 -17.54 -54.98
C ALA A 309 -60.00 -18.27 -54.03
N THR A 310 -60.83 -19.19 -54.53
CA THR A 310 -61.91 -19.81 -53.76
C THR A 310 -61.55 -21.18 -53.15
N GLU A 311 -60.38 -21.72 -53.48
CA GLU A 311 -59.91 -23.03 -52.99
C GLU A 311 -58.89 -22.90 -51.85
N ALA A 312 -58.07 -21.83 -51.84
CA ALA A 312 -57.06 -21.59 -50.80
C ALA A 312 -57.66 -21.31 -49.41
N TRP A 313 -58.82 -20.65 -49.33
CA TRP A 313 -59.49 -20.36 -48.06
C TRP A 313 -60.15 -21.60 -47.40
N ARG A 314 -60.51 -22.62 -48.18
CA ARG A 314 -61.09 -23.87 -47.66
C ARG A 314 -60.02 -24.81 -47.11
N ALA A 315 -58.85 -24.86 -47.74
CA ALA A 315 -57.72 -25.68 -47.27
C ALA A 315 -57.13 -25.17 -45.94
N GLN A 316 -57.08 -23.85 -45.74
CA GLN A 316 -56.55 -23.26 -44.50
C GLN A 316 -57.48 -23.40 -43.29
N LYS A 317 -58.79 -23.56 -43.52
CA LYS A 317 -59.77 -23.78 -42.44
C LYS A 317 -59.79 -25.22 -41.94
N GLN A 318 -59.56 -26.21 -42.82
CA GLN A 318 -59.51 -27.63 -42.44
C GLN A 318 -58.20 -28.02 -41.72
N ALA A 319 -57.08 -27.34 -42.02
CA ALA A 319 -55.81 -27.59 -41.33
C ALA A 319 -55.79 -27.09 -39.87
N LYS A 320 -56.70 -26.19 -39.48
CA LYS A 320 -56.82 -25.66 -38.10
C LYS A 320 -57.81 -26.43 -37.21
N GLU A 321 -58.58 -27.36 -37.78
CA GLU A 321 -59.59 -28.15 -37.06
C GLU A 321 -59.11 -29.58 -36.73
N LEU A 322 -57.97 -30.03 -37.28
CA LEU A 322 -57.43 -31.39 -37.06
C LEU A 322 -56.33 -31.49 -35.98
N GLU A 323 -55.91 -30.38 -35.36
CA GLU A 323 -54.95 -30.36 -34.25
C GLU A 323 -55.59 -30.19 -32.86
N ARG A 324 -56.91 -30.37 -32.75
CA ARG A 324 -57.61 -30.24 -31.47
C ARG A 324 -58.56 -31.40 -31.22
N ASP A 325 -58.03 -32.62 -31.05
CA ASP A 325 -58.56 -33.61 -30.10
C ASP A 325 -57.60 -34.81 -29.96
N GLU A 326 -57.54 -35.38 -28.76
CA GLU A 326 -56.63 -36.42 -28.23
C GLU A 326 -55.24 -35.89 -27.77
N THR A 327 -54.90 -35.77 -26.48
CA THR A 327 -55.52 -36.30 -25.25
C THR A 327 -55.01 -35.50 -24.04
N SER A 328 -55.94 -35.11 -23.17
CA SER A 328 -55.67 -34.63 -21.80
C SER A 328 -55.02 -35.72 -20.94
N GLY A 329 -53.96 -35.35 -20.22
CA GLY A 329 -53.43 -36.07 -19.06
C GLY A 329 -53.05 -35.05 -17.98
N ARG A 330 -53.97 -34.82 -17.05
CA ARG A 330 -53.89 -33.84 -15.96
C ARG A 330 -53.19 -34.48 -14.75
N CYS A 331 -52.13 -33.86 -14.23
CA CYS A 331 -51.72 -34.00 -12.82
C CYS A 331 -51.20 -32.65 -12.27
N SER A 332 -52.13 -31.96 -11.61
CA SER A 332 -51.99 -31.02 -10.49
C SER A 332 -50.57 -30.67 -10.00
N GLU A 333 -50.14 -29.44 -10.27
CA GLU A 333 -49.14 -28.71 -9.49
C GLU A 333 -49.88 -27.83 -8.47
N ALA A 334 -49.72 -28.15 -7.18
CA ALA A 334 -50.35 -27.43 -6.09
C ALA A 334 -49.55 -26.17 -5.78
N ALA A 335 -50.23 -25.03 -5.93
CA ALA A 335 -49.77 -23.70 -5.61
C ALA A 335 -49.43 -23.53 -4.12
N TYR A 336 -48.29 -22.90 -3.86
CA TYR A 336 -48.16 -21.91 -2.78
C TYR A 336 -47.48 -20.67 -3.36
N ARG A 337 -48.26 -19.59 -3.53
CA ARG A 337 -47.75 -18.22 -3.49
C ARG A 337 -47.88 -17.76 -2.04
N PRO A 338 -46.92 -16.98 -1.51
CA PRO A 338 -47.26 -15.57 -1.39
C PRO A 338 -46.08 -14.57 -1.55
N THR A 339 -46.43 -13.47 -2.21
CA THR A 339 -46.03 -12.08 -1.96
C THR A 339 -44.69 -11.56 -2.50
N GLU A 340 -44.83 -10.47 -3.23
CA GLU A 340 -43.77 -9.61 -3.74
C GLU A 340 -43.20 -8.75 -2.60
N ASP A 341 -41.87 -8.75 -2.49
CA ASP A 341 -41.06 -7.64 -1.97
C ASP A 341 -39.59 -7.84 -2.42
N PRO A 342 -38.76 -6.78 -2.45
CA PRO A 342 -37.74 -6.59 -3.49
C PRO A 342 -36.53 -7.49 -3.30
N LEU A 343 -35.98 -7.95 -4.43
CA LEU A 343 -34.70 -8.63 -4.61
C LEU A 343 -33.61 -8.01 -3.71
N GLN A 344 -33.40 -8.60 -2.54
CA GLN A 344 -32.22 -8.38 -1.73
C GLN A 344 -31.12 -9.27 -2.31
N ASP A 345 -30.18 -8.57 -2.92
CA ASP A 345 -28.98 -9.07 -3.56
C ASP A 345 -28.24 -10.07 -2.65
N LEU A 346 -28.30 -11.35 -3.04
CA LEU A 346 -27.64 -12.48 -2.37
C LEU A 346 -26.11 -12.34 -2.34
N SER A 347 -25.55 -11.35 -3.03
CA SER A 347 -24.12 -11.01 -2.99
C SER A 347 -23.66 -10.61 -1.57
N VAL A 348 -24.52 -9.95 -0.78
CA VAL A 348 -24.18 -9.40 0.55
C VAL A 348 -24.07 -10.50 1.63
N LEU A 349 -24.77 -11.62 1.46
CA LEU A 349 -24.75 -12.76 2.38
C LEU A 349 -23.59 -13.73 2.11
N LEU A 350 -23.14 -13.81 0.85
CA LEU A 350 -22.06 -14.72 0.42
C LEU A 350 -20.69 -14.04 0.40
N TYR A 351 -20.65 -12.72 0.17
CA TYR A 351 -19.45 -11.90 0.23
C TYR A 351 -19.74 -10.73 1.17
N GLY A 352 -19.36 -10.87 2.44
CA GLY A 352 -19.47 -9.78 3.41
C GLY A 352 -18.91 -8.49 2.84
N SER A 353 -19.64 -7.38 3.02
CA SER A 353 -19.27 -6.06 2.52
C SER A 353 -17.83 -5.70 2.92
N GLN A 354 -17.00 -5.38 1.92
CA GLN A 354 -15.57 -5.01 2.07
C GLN A 354 -15.31 -3.72 2.88
N THR A 355 -16.33 -3.13 3.51
CA THR A 355 -16.22 -1.87 4.24
C THR A 355 -15.79 -2.02 5.70
N TYR A 356 -15.66 -3.25 6.23
CA TYR A 356 -15.37 -3.47 7.65
C TYR A 356 -13.88 -3.61 8.01
N LEU A 357 -12.98 -3.60 7.03
CA LEU A 357 -11.54 -3.84 7.29
C LEU A 357 -10.71 -2.56 7.51
N GLN A 358 -11.33 -1.37 7.51
CA GLN A 358 -10.59 -0.10 7.58
C GLN A 358 -10.67 0.62 8.92
N GLN A 359 -11.27 0.01 9.95
CA GLN A 359 -11.32 0.60 11.29
C GLN A 359 -10.89 -0.42 12.34
N GLY A 360 -9.77 -0.10 12.97
CA GLY A 360 -9.12 -0.91 13.99
C GLY A 360 -10.00 -1.18 15.21
N ASP A 361 -9.56 -2.19 15.96
CA ASP A 361 -10.11 -2.73 17.21
C ASP A 361 -11.20 -3.80 17.02
N MET A 362 -10.76 -4.98 16.58
CA MET A 362 -11.51 -6.24 16.75
C MET A 362 -11.57 -6.63 18.23
N HIS A 363 -12.53 -6.08 18.97
CA HIS A 363 -12.96 -6.66 20.25
C HIS A 363 -13.85 -7.87 20.00
N LEU A 364 -13.23 -9.05 19.82
CA LEU A 364 -13.94 -10.32 19.67
C LEU A 364 -14.53 -10.75 21.02
N GLY A 365 -15.80 -11.19 21.01
CA GLY A 365 -16.51 -11.64 22.20
C GLY A 365 -16.17 -13.07 22.63
N PRO A 366 -16.48 -13.48 23.88
CA PRO A 366 -16.16 -14.82 24.40
C PRO A 366 -16.73 -16.01 23.60
N LEU A 367 -17.74 -15.76 22.77
CA LEU A 367 -18.42 -16.77 21.96
C LEU A 367 -17.63 -17.12 20.68
N GLU A 368 -16.93 -16.15 20.08
CA GLU A 368 -16.11 -16.37 18.88
C GLU A 368 -14.78 -17.05 19.21
N MET A 369 -14.22 -16.80 20.40
CA MET A 369 -13.04 -17.54 20.90
C MET A 369 -13.31 -19.04 21.07
N LYS A 370 -14.57 -19.44 21.35
CA LYS A 370 -14.97 -20.85 21.45
C LYS A 370 -15.09 -21.55 20.09
N LEU A 371 -15.32 -20.80 19.01
CA LEU A 371 -15.39 -21.34 17.65
C LEU A 371 -14.00 -21.59 17.05
N LEU A 372 -12.95 -20.99 17.61
CA LEU A 372 -11.55 -21.18 17.20
C LEU A 372 -10.87 -22.39 17.86
N THR A 373 -11.51 -23.04 18.83
CA THR A 373 -10.98 -24.26 19.47
C THR A 373 -11.89 -25.45 19.21
N VAL A 374 -11.69 -26.13 18.09
CA VAL A 374 -12.33 -27.44 17.83
C VAL A 374 -11.38 -28.53 18.30
N VAL A 375 -11.69 -29.16 19.44
CA VAL A 375 -11.04 -30.41 19.87
C VAL A 375 -11.87 -31.56 19.31
N GLY A 376 -11.39 -32.21 18.25
CA GLY A 376 -12.02 -33.39 17.67
C GLY A 376 -11.75 -34.63 18.52
N GLN A 377 -12.81 -35.33 18.93
CA GLN A 377 -12.72 -36.65 19.54
C GLN A 377 -13.07 -37.71 18.48
N ALA A 378 -12.13 -38.59 18.17
CA ALA A 378 -12.33 -39.63 17.15
C ALA A 378 -13.29 -40.71 17.69
N LEU A 379 -14.42 -40.89 17.00
CA LEU A 379 -15.41 -41.92 17.29
C LEU A 379 -15.31 -43.03 16.22
N PRO A 380 -15.03 -44.29 16.58
CA PRO A 380 -15.01 -45.38 15.61
C PRO A 380 -16.44 -45.68 15.12
N LEU A 381 -16.63 -45.68 13.79
CA LEU A 381 -17.93 -45.90 13.13
C LEU A 381 -18.44 -47.35 13.19
N HIS A 382 -17.67 -48.27 13.79
CA HIS A 382 -18.08 -49.66 13.97
C HIS A 382 -17.69 -50.19 15.36
N PRO A 383 -18.60 -50.86 16.08
CA PRO A 383 -18.21 -51.63 17.26
C PRO A 383 -17.33 -52.81 16.83
N VAL A 384 -16.24 -53.03 17.56
CA VAL A 384 -15.33 -54.16 17.37
C VAL A 384 -16.13 -55.46 17.48
N PRO A 385 -16.05 -56.39 16.51
CA PRO A 385 -16.70 -57.69 16.64
C PRO A 385 -16.08 -58.45 17.80
N SER A 386 -16.92 -58.94 18.72
CA SER A 386 -16.49 -59.87 19.76
C SER A 386 -15.98 -61.15 19.10
N GLU A 387 -14.72 -61.50 19.36
CA GLU A 387 -14.19 -62.81 19.01
C GLU A 387 -14.96 -63.89 19.78
N THR A 388 -15.68 -64.75 19.04
CA THR A 388 -16.03 -66.10 19.49
C THR A 388 -15.53 -67.10 18.46
N PRO A 389 -14.85 -68.19 18.88
CA PRO A 389 -14.22 -69.13 17.97
C PRO A 389 -15.25 -70.15 17.46
N GLY A 390 -15.28 -70.41 16.15
CA GLY A 390 -16.03 -71.55 15.66
C GLY A 390 -16.31 -71.57 14.16
N SER A 391 -15.81 -72.63 13.54
CA SER A 391 -16.29 -73.30 12.33
C SER A 391 -15.73 -72.84 10.99
N GLU A 392 -14.90 -73.73 10.45
CA GLU A 392 -14.43 -73.83 9.08
C GLU A 392 -15.57 -73.86 8.06
N GLY A 393 -15.30 -73.30 6.88
CA GLY A 393 -16.13 -73.42 5.69
C GLY A 393 -15.44 -72.77 4.49
N SER A 394 -14.84 -73.59 3.64
CA SER A 394 -14.10 -73.16 2.44
C SER A 394 -15.01 -72.55 1.38
N SER A 395 -14.60 -71.42 0.79
CA SER A 395 -14.80 -71.19 -0.64
C SER A 395 -13.74 -70.23 -1.17
N SER A 396 -13.02 -70.70 -2.18
CA SER A 396 -12.08 -69.97 -3.04
C SER A 396 -12.68 -68.69 -3.64
N ALA A 397 -12.05 -67.54 -3.39
CA ALA A 397 -12.15 -66.32 -4.18
C ALA A 397 -10.83 -65.51 -4.04
N PRO A 398 -10.47 -64.68 -5.03
CA PRO A 398 -9.09 -64.25 -5.27
C PRO A 398 -8.51 -63.39 -4.14
N GLU A 399 -7.27 -63.69 -3.79
CA GLU A 399 -6.39 -62.86 -2.97
C GLU A 399 -6.21 -61.49 -3.62
N ASP A 400 -6.96 -60.50 -3.15
CA ASP A 400 -6.41 -59.20 -2.79
C ASP A 400 -7.50 -58.37 -2.09
N TRP A 401 -7.10 -57.77 -0.97
CA TRP A 401 -7.84 -56.84 -0.11
C TRP A 401 -8.65 -57.43 1.08
N PRO A 402 -8.57 -56.80 2.28
CA PRO A 402 -7.95 -55.51 2.57
C PRO A 402 -6.54 -55.61 3.18
N LEU A 403 -5.67 -54.68 2.74
CA LEU A 403 -4.36 -54.43 3.34
C LEU A 403 -4.48 -54.23 4.84
N THR A 404 -4.06 -55.23 5.62
CA THR A 404 -3.95 -55.12 7.07
C THR A 404 -2.67 -54.37 7.44
N ALA A 405 -2.69 -53.59 8.52
CA ALA A 405 -1.52 -52.82 9.00
C ALA A 405 -0.25 -53.68 9.21
N ARG A 406 -0.41 -54.99 9.43
CA ARG A 406 0.68 -55.98 9.51
C ARG A 406 1.43 -56.16 8.17
N ILE A 407 0.74 -56.06 7.04
CA ILE A 407 1.33 -56.22 5.69
C ILE A 407 2.19 -54.99 5.36
N ILE A 408 1.69 -53.79 5.70
CA ILE A 408 2.41 -52.52 5.51
C ILE A 408 3.71 -52.52 6.34
N HIS A 409 3.65 -52.93 7.61
CA HIS A 409 4.84 -52.98 8.47
C HIS A 409 5.91 -53.99 8.03
N LYS A 410 5.54 -55.05 7.29
CA LYS A 410 6.50 -56.03 6.77
C LYS A 410 7.24 -55.57 5.51
N ARG A 411 6.70 -54.61 4.77
CA ARG A 411 7.27 -54.16 3.47
C ARG A 411 8.24 -52.99 3.60
N PHE A 412 8.25 -52.29 4.73
CA PHE A 412 9.06 -51.09 4.96
C PHE A 412 10.06 -51.25 6.11
N LYS A 413 10.60 -52.46 6.32
CA LYS A 413 11.73 -52.71 7.23
C LYS A 413 12.92 -53.30 6.49
#